data_AF-A0AAU7BT31-F1
#
_entry.id   AF-A0AAU7BT31-F1
#
_cell.length_a   1.000
_cell.length_b   1.000
_cell.length_c   1.000
_cell.angle_alpha   90.00
_cell.angle_beta   90.00
_cell.angle_gamma   90.00
#
_symmetry.space_group_name_H-M   'P 1'
#
loop_
_entity.id
_entity.type
_entity.pdbx_description
1 polymer ?
#
loop_
_entity_poly.entity_id
_entity_poly.type
_entity_poly.pdbx_seq_one_letter_code
_entity_poly.pdbx_strand_id
1 'polypeptide(L)'
;MKLLLTILFIFILPKECNNMTSNLTALQERQDTITITYEAVSRGFFEEISVSNNSFSICNDLNRKEYKTYECSEKDWSESLELLSKINIQELPKLVAPTSMRQYDGAAHATLIIKDGDNKIRSNTFDHGHPPEEIKALVEKLLSFKKIAIKQ
;
A
#
# COMPACT_ATOMS: atom_id res chain seq x y z
N MET A 1 56.83 20.38 23.19
CA MET A 1 55.89 19.44 23.84
C MET A 1 54.71 19.23 22.91
N LYS A 2 54.21 18.00 22.86
CA LYS A 2 53.41 17.39 21.80
C LYS A 2 52.10 18.14 21.51
N LEU A 3 51.91 18.57 20.26
CA LEU A 3 50.62 19.03 19.74
C LEU A 3 49.87 17.79 19.23
N LEU A 4 48.92 17.28 20.02
CA LEU A 4 48.01 16.21 19.60
C LEU A 4 46.94 16.80 18.67
N LEU A 5 47.04 16.49 17.38
CA LEU A 5 46.01 16.78 16.39
C LEU A 5 45.08 15.56 16.32
N THR A 6 43.99 15.57 17.07
CA THR A 6 42.92 14.58 16.92
C THR A 6 42.03 14.99 15.74
N ILE A 7 42.27 14.36 14.59
CA ILE A 7 41.38 14.41 13.43
C ILE A 7 40.17 13.52 13.75
N LEU A 8 39.04 14.15 14.05
CA LEU A 8 37.75 13.48 14.13
C LEU A 8 37.31 13.16 12.70
N PHE A 9 37.56 11.93 12.26
CA PHE A 9 37.07 11.40 11.00
C PHE A 9 35.56 11.15 11.14
N ILE A 10 34.74 12.11 10.69
CA ILE A 10 33.30 11.92 10.57
C ILE A 10 33.09 10.98 9.38
N PHE A 11 32.86 9.70 9.67
CA PHE A 11 32.36 8.75 8.69
C PHE A 11 30.93 9.14 8.31
N ILE A 12 30.80 9.94 7.25
CA ILE A 12 29.52 10.11 6.55
C ILE A 12 29.35 8.84 5.70
N LEU A 13 28.61 7.86 6.23
CA LEU A 13 28.11 6.76 5.42
C LEU A 13 27.15 7.33 4.37
N PRO A 14 27.40 7.14 3.07
CA PRO A 14 26.40 7.49 2.07
C PRO A 14 25.18 6.58 2.28
N LYS A 15 24.05 7.17 2.68
CA LYS A 15 22.76 6.50 2.58
C LYS A 15 22.51 6.23 1.10
N GLU A 16 22.40 4.97 0.70
CA GLU A 16 21.84 4.59 -0.59
C GLU A 16 20.41 5.14 -0.68
N CYS A 17 20.27 6.33 -1.29
CA CYS A 17 19.00 7.05 -1.41
C CYS A 17 18.63 7.30 -2.88
N ASN A 18 19.24 6.56 -3.82
CA ASN A 18 19.05 6.81 -5.25
C ASN A 18 17.90 5.96 -5.84
N ASN A 19 17.75 4.71 -5.38
CA ASN A 19 16.80 3.75 -5.97
C ASN A 19 15.34 4.03 -5.61
N MET A 20 15.08 4.56 -4.41
CA MET A 20 13.73 4.84 -3.94
C MET A 20 13.14 6.07 -4.64
N THR A 21 13.97 7.11 -4.85
CA THR A 21 13.58 8.31 -5.59
C THR A 21 13.27 7.99 -7.06
N SER A 22 14.07 7.14 -7.72
CA SER A 22 13.81 6.75 -9.11
C SER A 22 12.51 5.96 -9.28
N ASN A 23 12.21 5.04 -8.35
CA ASN A 23 10.97 4.26 -8.41
C ASN A 23 9.73 5.12 -8.21
N LEU A 24 9.79 6.07 -7.27
CA LEU A 24 8.69 7.01 -7.04
C LEU A 24 8.44 7.89 -8.27
N THR A 25 9.49 8.46 -8.88
CA THR A 25 9.35 9.26 -10.10
C THR A 25 8.73 8.45 -11.24
N ALA A 26 9.17 7.20 -11.45
CA ALA A 26 8.58 6.33 -12.46
C ALA A 26 7.09 6.05 -12.19
N LEU A 27 6.67 5.88 -10.93
CA LEU A 27 5.25 5.71 -10.60
C LEU A 27 4.45 7.00 -10.83
N GLN A 28 5.02 8.17 -10.54
CA GLN A 28 4.38 9.47 -10.74
C GLN A 28 4.15 9.79 -12.22
N GLU A 29 5.11 9.48 -13.10
CA GLU A 29 5.02 9.73 -14.56
C GLU A 29 3.82 9.02 -15.22
N ARG A 30 3.37 7.93 -14.61
CA ARG A 30 2.29 7.07 -15.12
C ARG A 30 1.17 6.86 -14.10
N GLN A 31 1.06 7.77 -13.13
CA GLN A 31 0.12 7.63 -12.00
C GLN A 31 -1.34 7.46 -12.41
N ASP A 32 -1.73 8.00 -13.57
CA ASP A 32 -3.10 7.93 -14.08
C ASP A 32 -3.51 6.52 -14.53
N THR A 33 -2.54 5.63 -14.74
CA THR A 33 -2.81 4.21 -15.04
C THR A 33 -2.90 3.34 -13.79
N ILE A 34 -2.51 3.89 -12.63
CA ILE A 34 -2.34 3.15 -11.39
C ILE A 34 -3.64 3.18 -10.58
N THR A 35 -4.06 2.01 -10.11
CA THR A 35 -5.10 1.88 -9.09
C THR A 35 -4.62 0.89 -8.03
N ILE A 36 -4.68 1.31 -6.77
CA ILE A 36 -4.30 0.50 -5.62
C ILE A 36 -5.58 0.08 -4.91
N THR A 37 -5.82 -1.22 -4.85
CA THR A 37 -7.06 -1.77 -4.28
C THR A 37 -6.75 -2.69 -3.10
N TYR A 38 -7.42 -2.44 -2.00
CA TYR A 38 -7.55 -3.35 -0.87
C TYR A 38 -8.91 -4.05 -0.94
N GLU A 39 -8.92 -5.38 -0.90
CA GLU A 39 -10.15 -6.19 -0.85
C GLU A 39 -10.09 -7.08 0.40
N ALA A 40 -11.16 -7.14 1.17
CA ALA A 40 -11.35 -8.07 2.26
C ALA A 40 -12.73 -8.73 2.20
N VAL A 41 -12.78 -10.06 2.25
CA VAL A 41 -14.00 -10.83 2.04
C VAL A 41 -14.11 -12.04 2.97
N SER A 42 -15.33 -12.27 3.47
CA SER A 42 -15.77 -13.50 4.14
C SER A 42 -17.22 -13.81 3.73
N ARG A 43 -17.86 -14.81 4.36
CA ARG A 43 -19.25 -15.20 4.04
C ARG A 43 -20.28 -14.10 4.28
N GLY A 44 -20.02 -13.19 5.22
CA GLY A 44 -20.95 -12.12 5.62
C GLY A 44 -20.32 -10.73 5.63
N PHE A 45 -19.10 -10.59 5.11
CA PHE A 45 -18.35 -9.35 5.10
C PHE A 45 -17.70 -9.17 3.74
N PHE A 46 -17.83 -7.97 3.20
CA PHE A 46 -17.12 -7.54 2.00
C PHE A 46 -16.72 -6.07 2.19
N GLU A 47 -15.47 -5.77 1.89
CA GLU A 47 -14.94 -4.42 1.86
C GLU A 47 -13.94 -4.33 0.72
N GLU A 48 -14.16 -3.37 -0.18
CA GLU A 48 -13.19 -2.97 -1.18
C GLU A 48 -12.93 -1.48 -1.06
N ILE A 49 -11.65 -1.09 -1.07
CA ILE A 49 -11.18 0.28 -1.14
C ILE A 49 -10.25 0.38 -2.34
N SER A 50 -10.63 1.17 -3.35
CA SER A 50 -9.82 1.41 -4.54
C SER A 50 -9.40 2.87 -4.60
N VAL A 51 -8.11 3.14 -4.71
CA VAL A 51 -7.53 4.49 -4.71
C VAL A 51 -6.80 4.74 -6.04
N SER A 52 -7.07 5.90 -6.64
CA SER A 52 -6.41 6.43 -7.84
C SER A 52 -6.03 7.89 -7.63
N ASN A 53 -5.36 8.52 -8.61
CA ASN A 53 -4.84 9.88 -8.53
C ASN A 53 -5.85 10.90 -7.96
N ASN A 54 -7.04 10.96 -8.55
CA ASN A 54 -8.01 12.01 -8.23
C ASN A 54 -9.14 11.54 -7.31
N SER A 55 -9.37 10.23 -7.21
CA SER A 55 -10.51 9.71 -6.46
C SER A 55 -10.22 8.38 -5.82
N PHE A 56 -11.01 8.07 -4.81
CA PHE A 56 -11.08 6.73 -4.24
C PHE A 56 -12.53 6.29 -4.11
N SER A 57 -12.75 4.97 -4.15
CA SER A 57 -14.05 4.37 -3.98
C SER A 57 -14.06 3.32 -2.89
N ILE A 58 -15.21 3.19 -2.21
CA ILE A 58 -15.46 2.19 -1.20
C ILE A 58 -16.71 1.40 -1.59
N CYS A 59 -16.61 0.07 -1.58
CA CYS A 59 -17.72 -0.84 -1.77
C CYS A 59 -17.80 -1.83 -0.60
N ASN A 60 -18.99 -1.96 0.01
CA ASN A 60 -19.24 -2.92 1.08
C ASN A 60 -20.31 -3.97 0.67
N ASP A 61 -20.66 -4.02 -0.62
CA ASP A 61 -21.57 -5.01 -1.18
C ASP A 61 -20.77 -6.09 -1.92
N LEU A 62 -20.94 -7.34 -1.50
CA LEU A 62 -20.31 -8.51 -2.12
C LEU A 62 -20.61 -8.62 -3.62
N ASN A 63 -21.78 -8.16 -4.07
CA ASN A 63 -22.17 -8.16 -5.48
C ASN A 63 -21.64 -6.95 -6.27
N ARG A 64 -20.93 -6.03 -5.60
CA ARG A 64 -20.29 -4.87 -6.21
C ARG A 64 -21.25 -3.97 -6.98
N LYS A 65 -22.50 -3.85 -6.51
CA LYS A 65 -23.52 -3.05 -7.19
C LYS A 65 -23.38 -1.56 -6.93
N GLU A 66 -22.86 -1.20 -5.76
CA GLU A 66 -22.80 0.19 -5.30
C GLU A 66 -21.39 0.55 -4.82
N TYR A 67 -20.81 1.56 -5.45
CA TYR A 67 -19.55 2.18 -5.03
C TYR A 67 -19.85 3.60 -4.56
N LYS A 68 -19.35 3.95 -3.37
CA LYS A 68 -19.30 5.34 -2.92
C LYS A 68 -17.95 5.90 -3.34
N THR A 69 -17.97 6.96 -4.15
CA THR A 69 -16.77 7.61 -4.69
C THR A 69 -16.56 8.94 -4.01
N TYR A 70 -15.30 9.27 -3.75
CA TYR A 70 -14.85 10.43 -2.98
C TYR A 70 -13.63 11.05 -3.64
N GLU A 71 -13.38 12.32 -3.37
CA GLU A 71 -12.19 13.02 -3.86
C GLU A 71 -10.95 12.54 -3.07
N CYS A 72 -9.88 12.24 -3.81
CA CYS A 72 -8.58 11.89 -3.23
C CYS A 72 -7.70 13.15 -3.22
N SER A 73 -7.17 13.51 -2.06
CA SER A 73 -6.24 14.65 -2.01
C SER A 73 -4.89 14.27 -2.63
N GLU A 74 -4.23 15.23 -3.27
CA GLU A 74 -2.87 15.03 -3.82
C GLU A 74 -1.90 14.50 -2.76
N LYS A 75 -2.07 14.94 -1.51
CA LYS A 75 -1.27 14.48 -0.37
C LYS A 75 -1.49 12.99 -0.09
N ASP A 76 -2.75 12.55 0.00
CA ASP A 76 -3.08 11.16 0.29
C ASP A 76 -2.68 10.22 -0.84
N TRP A 77 -2.83 10.67 -2.08
CA TRP A 77 -2.37 9.94 -3.26
C TRP A 77 -0.84 9.83 -3.29
N SER A 78 -0.12 10.95 -3.09
CA SER A 78 1.34 10.97 -3.09
C SER A 78 1.93 10.07 -2.00
N GLU A 79 1.34 10.06 -0.80
CA GLU A 79 1.74 9.15 0.27
C GLU A 79 1.52 7.68 -0.12
N SER A 80 0.41 7.37 -0.81
CA SER A 80 0.11 6.01 -1.29
C SER A 80 1.13 5.56 -2.34
N LEU A 81 1.51 6.43 -3.28
CA LEU A 81 2.57 6.15 -4.26
C LEU A 81 3.96 6.01 -3.62
N GLU A 82 4.27 6.83 -2.61
CA GLU A 82 5.52 6.71 -1.87
C GLU A 82 5.62 5.36 -1.17
N LEU A 83 4.56 4.92 -0.50
CA LEU A 83 4.50 3.60 0.13
C LEU A 83 4.60 2.47 -0.91
N LEU A 84 3.92 2.61 -2.05
CA LEU A 84 3.99 1.64 -3.15
C LEU A 84 5.41 1.54 -3.73
N SER A 85 6.14 2.66 -3.85
CA SER A 85 7.52 2.70 -4.38
C SER A 85 8.54 1.90 -3.56
N LYS A 86 8.21 1.62 -2.28
CA LYS A 86 9.04 0.83 -1.35
C LYS A 86 8.78 -0.67 -1.46
N ILE A 87 7.73 -1.07 -2.18
CA ILE A 87 7.30 -2.47 -2.30
C ILE A 87 7.81 -3.06 -3.62
N ASN A 88 8.38 -4.26 -3.57
CA ASN A 88 8.63 -5.04 -4.78
C ASN A 88 7.31 -5.65 -5.26
N ILE A 89 6.62 -4.96 -6.18
CA ILE A 89 5.29 -5.34 -6.67
C ILE A 89 5.30 -6.77 -7.27
N GLN A 90 6.38 -7.19 -7.90
CA GLN A 90 6.49 -8.54 -8.51
C GLN A 90 6.54 -9.67 -7.48
N GLU A 91 6.93 -9.36 -6.23
CA GLU A 91 6.98 -10.34 -5.15
C GLU A 91 5.68 -10.41 -4.34
N LEU A 92 4.68 -9.55 -4.62
CA LEU A 92 3.37 -9.60 -3.96
C LEU A 92 2.74 -11.02 -3.94
N PRO A 93 2.73 -11.78 -5.06
CA PRO A 93 2.16 -13.13 -5.08
C PRO A 93 2.94 -14.16 -4.25
N LYS A 94 4.11 -13.80 -3.71
CA LYS A 94 4.96 -14.69 -2.90
C LYS A 94 4.96 -14.33 -1.42
N LEU A 95 4.36 -13.20 -1.05
CA LEU A 95 4.28 -12.79 0.35
C LEU A 95 3.56 -13.85 1.18
N VAL A 96 4.10 -14.08 2.38
CA VAL A 96 3.57 -15.05 3.35
C VAL A 96 2.72 -14.29 4.36
N ALA A 97 1.51 -14.79 4.60
CA ALA A 97 0.64 -14.22 5.62
C ALA A 97 1.23 -14.46 7.02
N PRO A 98 1.27 -13.44 7.91
CA PRO A 98 1.79 -13.60 9.28
C PRO A 98 1.00 -14.59 10.12
N THR A 99 -0.30 -14.73 9.83
CA THR A 99 -1.24 -15.60 10.53
C THR A 99 -2.12 -16.37 9.54
N SER A 100 -2.86 -17.35 10.04
CA SER A 100 -3.74 -18.23 9.27
C SER A 100 -5.19 -18.28 9.80
N MET A 101 -5.64 -17.24 10.49
CA MET A 101 -6.97 -17.13 11.09
C MET A 101 -8.10 -17.30 10.10
N ARG A 102 -7.92 -16.85 8.86
CA ARG A 102 -8.89 -17.06 7.78
C ARG A 102 -9.18 -18.54 7.48
N GLN A 103 -8.26 -19.45 7.80
CA GLN A 103 -8.44 -20.89 7.59
C GLN A 103 -9.40 -21.54 8.61
N TYR A 104 -9.63 -20.89 9.75
CA TYR A 104 -10.53 -21.36 10.81
C TYR A 104 -11.60 -20.32 11.15
N ASP A 105 -11.99 -19.50 10.17
CA ASP A 105 -13.06 -18.47 10.28
C ASP A 105 -12.80 -17.42 11.38
N GLY A 106 -11.53 -17.16 11.70
CA GLY A 106 -11.11 -16.14 12.67
C GLY A 106 -10.86 -14.76 12.05
N ALA A 107 -10.77 -14.66 10.71
CA ALA A 107 -10.58 -13.41 9.99
C ALA A 107 -11.09 -13.50 8.54
N ALA A 108 -11.44 -12.36 7.94
CA ALA A 108 -11.71 -12.28 6.50
C ALA A 108 -10.43 -12.48 5.68
N HIS A 109 -10.57 -13.01 4.45
CA HIS A 109 -9.48 -13.08 3.49
C HIS A 109 -9.25 -11.69 2.90
N ALA A 110 -8.06 -11.13 3.14
CA ALA A 110 -7.64 -9.85 2.58
C ALA A 110 -6.63 -10.04 1.44
N THR A 111 -6.68 -9.16 0.45
CA THR A 111 -5.81 -9.13 -0.73
C THR A 111 -5.46 -7.68 -1.07
N LEU A 112 -4.18 -7.43 -1.36
CA LEU A 112 -3.73 -6.19 -1.98
C LEU A 112 -3.61 -6.40 -3.50
N ILE A 113 -4.15 -5.47 -4.28
CA ILE A 113 -4.20 -5.56 -5.73
C ILE A 113 -3.63 -4.26 -6.30
N ILE A 114 -2.62 -4.37 -7.16
CA ILE A 114 -2.05 -3.24 -7.89
C ILE A 114 -2.42 -3.42 -9.36
N LYS A 115 -3.24 -2.50 -9.87
CA LYS A 115 -3.50 -2.37 -11.29
C LYS A 115 -2.67 -1.23 -11.85
N ASP A 116 -2.13 -1.46 -13.03
CA ASP A 116 -1.32 -0.52 -13.76
C ASP A 116 -1.52 -0.72 -15.26
N GLY A 117 -2.38 0.11 -15.87
CA GLY A 117 -2.83 -0.10 -17.24
C GLY A 117 -3.50 -1.47 -17.37
N ASP A 118 -2.96 -2.32 -18.24
CA ASP A 118 -3.43 -3.71 -18.43
C ASP A 118 -2.80 -4.70 -17.45
N ASN A 119 -1.73 -4.30 -16.76
CA ASN A 119 -1.06 -5.17 -15.79
C ASN A 119 -1.85 -5.17 -14.48
N LYS A 120 -2.06 -6.36 -13.91
CA LYS A 120 -2.72 -6.53 -12.62
C LYS A 120 -1.96 -7.57 -11.80
N ILE A 121 -1.41 -7.15 -10.67
CA ILE A 121 -0.69 -8.02 -9.74
C ILE A 121 -1.45 -8.03 -8.42
N ARG A 122 -1.56 -9.22 -7.82
CA ARG A 122 -2.25 -9.43 -6.55
C ARG A 122 -1.30 -10.07 -5.54
N SER A 123 -1.45 -9.72 -4.28
CA SER A 123 -0.81 -10.45 -3.20
C SER A 123 -1.43 -11.84 -3.05
N ASN A 124 -0.72 -12.74 -2.38
CA ASN A 124 -1.40 -13.87 -1.73
C ASN A 124 -2.42 -13.34 -0.72
N THR A 125 -3.45 -14.15 -0.44
CA THR A 125 -4.42 -13.79 0.60
C THR A 125 -3.78 -13.85 1.98
N PHE A 126 -4.08 -12.86 2.81
CA PHE A 126 -3.68 -12.78 4.21
C PHE A 126 -4.90 -12.51 5.09
N ASP A 127 -4.73 -12.54 6.41
CA ASP A 127 -5.84 -12.29 7.33
C ASP A 127 -6.13 -10.78 7.40
N HIS A 128 -7.39 -10.38 7.28
CA HIS A 128 -7.80 -9.01 7.55
C HIS A 128 -7.32 -8.58 8.94
N GLY A 129 -6.73 -7.38 9.03
CA GLY A 129 -6.08 -6.86 10.24
C GLY A 129 -4.64 -7.35 10.49
N HIS A 130 -4.14 -8.33 9.72
CA HIS A 130 -2.78 -8.89 9.87
C HIS A 130 -2.06 -9.01 8.51
N PRO A 131 -1.78 -7.88 7.83
CA PRO A 131 -1.04 -7.89 6.57
C PRO A 131 0.42 -8.33 6.75
N PRO A 132 1.07 -8.93 5.72
CA PRO A 132 2.51 -9.09 5.67
C PRO A 132 3.23 -7.75 5.94
N GLU A 133 4.35 -7.81 6.66
CA GLU A 133 5.06 -6.61 7.14
C GLU A 133 5.50 -5.72 5.97
N GLU A 134 5.86 -6.34 4.84
CA GLU A 134 6.30 -5.65 3.62
C GLU A 134 5.24 -4.72 3.01
N ILE A 135 3.95 -5.02 3.21
CA ILE A 135 2.85 -4.23 2.64
C ILE A 135 1.99 -3.54 3.71
N LYS A 136 2.30 -3.75 4.99
CA LYS A 136 1.50 -3.29 6.12
C LYS A 136 1.22 -1.79 6.07
N ALA A 137 2.25 -0.97 5.85
CA ALA A 137 2.10 0.48 5.81
C ALA A 137 1.15 0.93 4.68
N LEU A 138 1.24 0.32 3.49
CA LEU A 138 0.34 0.62 2.38
C LEU A 138 -1.10 0.17 2.69
N VAL A 139 -1.28 -1.03 3.25
CA VAL A 139 -2.61 -1.53 3.65
C VAL A 139 -3.25 -0.63 4.70
N GLU A 140 -2.51 -0.21 5.72
CA GLU A 140 -3.00 0.72 6.74
C GLU A 140 -3.37 2.09 6.15
N LYS A 141 -2.59 2.59 5.18
CA LYS A 141 -2.92 3.81 4.44
C LYS A 141 -4.24 3.65 3.67
N LEU A 142 -4.43 2.56 2.93
CA LEU A 142 -5.68 2.29 2.20
C LEU A 142 -6.88 2.21 3.15
N LEU A 143 -6.75 1.51 4.27
CA LEU A 143 -7.81 1.42 5.29
C LEU A 143 -8.16 2.79 5.91
N SER A 144 -7.21 3.73 5.95
CA SER A 144 -7.43 5.08 6.46
C SER A 144 -8.41 5.92 5.62
N PHE A 145 -8.58 5.60 4.33
CA PHE A 145 -9.53 6.29 3.45
C PHE A 145 -10.98 6.20 3.91
N LYS A 146 -11.34 5.16 4.68
CA LYS A 146 -12.66 5.09 5.34
C LYS A 146 -12.90 6.25 6.30
N LYS A 147 -11.85 6.70 7.00
CA LYS A 147 -11.93 7.86 7.90
C LYS A 147 -11.99 9.17 7.13
N ILE A 148 -11.40 9.24 5.93
CA ILE A 148 -11.48 10.39 5.03
C ILE A 148 -12.90 10.50 4.48
N ALA A 149 -13.48 9.39 4.01
CA ALA A 149 -14.85 9.32 3.49
C ALA A 149 -15.92 9.79 4.47
N ILE A 150 -15.74 9.56 5.77
CA ILE A 150 -16.69 10.03 6.80
C ILE A 150 -16.67 11.56 6.96
N LYS A 151 -15.59 12.22 6.55
CA LYS A 151 -15.41 13.68 6.69
C LYS A 151 -15.85 14.47 5.45
N GLN A 152 -16.12 13.80 4.33
CA GLN A 152 -16.66 14.39 3.11
C GLN A 152 -18.18 14.22 3.10
#